data_AF-A0A419E829-F1
#
_entry.id   AF-A0A419E829-F1
#
_cell.length_a   1.000
_cell.length_b   1.000
_cell.length_c   1.000
_cell.angle_alpha   90.00
_cell.angle_beta   90.00
_cell.angle_gamma   90.00
#
_symmetry.space_group_name_H-M   'P 1'
#
loop_
_entity.id
_entity.type
_entity.pdbx_description
1 polymer ?
#
loop_
_entity_poly.entity_id
_entity_poly.type
_entity_poly.pdbx_seq_one_letter_code
_entity_poly.pdbx_strand_id
1 'polypeptide(L)'
;MFSWLNRILIALVFALSFAGITLMAAGAQEGDNPPAAEPAKQGDDSCMECHSEFQTKWMNGPHGQSGTSSAFLMDWEQQGKPGACLVCHATGFDPATATWEADGVSCSACHVDIGGDHPKTTITTDDSPDLCGRCHSDTRFGWGEWEGSTHYARGMECTTCHDAHSASLKFTVARDGSGFQDASQLCISCHREASMDFPYTKHHQEGVSCINCHVDHLQQAEYPPHTVPDHSFSASVKTCNTCHAEQMHSSAEAASTGDAAAADTPVAAPMMETAATPVPTPVSPMGYAGLAGLLGLAGGIVLAPWLEKFYRREVKHRHTEEDENG
;
A
#
# COMPACT_ATOMS: atom_id res chain seq x y z
N MET A 1 -52.82 -24.19 -13.03
CA MET A 1 -52.04 -23.51 -11.96
C MET A 1 -50.68 -24.17 -11.92
N PHE A 2 -49.57 -23.43 -12.03
CA PHE A 2 -48.28 -24.03 -11.71
C PHE A 2 -48.32 -24.50 -10.26
N SER A 3 -48.01 -25.78 -10.01
CA SER A 3 -47.95 -26.31 -8.64
C SER A 3 -46.87 -25.56 -7.87
N TRP A 4 -47.00 -25.48 -6.55
CA TRP A 4 -45.97 -24.90 -5.67
C TRP A 4 -44.57 -25.48 -5.95
N LEU A 5 -44.52 -26.77 -6.33
CA LEU A 5 -43.33 -27.47 -6.81
C LEU A 5 -42.67 -26.81 -8.03
N ASN A 6 -43.45 -26.36 -9.03
CA ASN A 6 -42.86 -25.73 -10.21
C ASN A 6 -42.28 -24.35 -9.91
N ARG A 7 -42.81 -23.62 -8.90
CA ARG A 7 -42.24 -22.34 -8.46
C ARG A 7 -40.91 -22.54 -7.74
N ILE A 8 -40.80 -23.59 -6.94
CA ILE A 8 -39.55 -24.00 -6.30
C ILE A 8 -38.52 -24.41 -7.36
N LEU A 9 -38.92 -25.17 -8.38
CA LEU A 9 -38.03 -25.57 -9.47
C LEU A 9 -37.48 -24.36 -10.24
N ILE A 10 -38.31 -23.36 -10.55
CA ILE A 10 -37.85 -22.13 -11.20
C ILE A 10 -36.84 -21.38 -10.30
N ALA A 11 -37.15 -21.22 -9.00
CA ALA A 11 -36.24 -20.55 -8.07
C ALA A 11 -34.90 -21.29 -7.91
N LEU A 12 -34.90 -22.63 -7.90
CA LEU A 12 -33.69 -23.43 -7.84
C LEU A 12 -32.85 -23.32 -9.11
N VAL A 13 -33.48 -23.26 -10.29
CA VAL A 13 -32.77 -23.05 -11.56
C VAL A 13 -32.07 -21.69 -11.54
N PHE A 14 -32.75 -20.61 -11.14
CA PHE A 14 -32.13 -19.29 -11.03
C PHE A 14 -31.00 -19.26 -9.99
N ALA A 15 -31.18 -19.90 -8.84
CA ALA A 15 -30.15 -19.98 -7.80
C ALA A 15 -28.90 -20.72 -8.30
N LEU A 16 -29.06 -21.86 -8.97
CA LEU A 16 -27.96 -22.66 -9.52
C LEU A 16 -27.29 -21.95 -10.70
N SER A 17 -28.05 -21.24 -11.55
CA SER A 17 -27.47 -20.45 -12.64
C SER A 17 -26.63 -19.28 -12.12
N PHE A 18 -27.12 -18.52 -11.13
CA PHE A 18 -26.36 -17.40 -10.55
C PHE A 18 -25.13 -17.89 -9.77
N ALA A 19 -25.28 -18.95 -8.97
CA ALA A 19 -24.14 -19.57 -8.28
C ALA A 19 -23.12 -20.12 -9.29
N GLY A 20 -23.57 -20.79 -10.35
CA GLY A 20 -22.71 -21.33 -11.41
C GLY A 20 -21.98 -20.26 -12.20
N ILE A 21 -22.65 -19.17 -12.58
CA ILE A 21 -22.02 -18.02 -13.27
C ILE A 21 -20.97 -17.37 -12.35
N THR A 22 -21.26 -17.23 -11.06
CA THR A 22 -20.32 -16.65 -10.09
C THR A 22 -19.11 -17.56 -9.88
N LEU A 23 -19.30 -18.89 -9.81
CA LEU A 23 -18.19 -19.84 -9.76
C LEU A 23 -17.38 -19.85 -11.05
N MET A 24 -18.00 -19.70 -12.22
CA MET A 24 -17.28 -19.62 -13.49
C MET A 24 -16.51 -18.32 -13.63
N ALA A 25 -17.06 -17.19 -13.17
CA ALA A 25 -16.34 -15.91 -13.12
C ALA A 25 -15.16 -15.98 -12.14
N ALA A 26 -15.33 -16.61 -10.98
CA ALA A 26 -14.24 -16.80 -10.02
C ALA A 26 -13.18 -17.79 -10.52
N GLY A 27 -13.60 -18.90 -11.15
CA GLY A 27 -12.69 -19.89 -11.75
C GLY A 27 -11.96 -19.37 -12.98
N ALA A 28 -12.53 -18.41 -13.71
CA ALA A 28 -11.82 -17.68 -14.76
C ALA A 28 -10.70 -16.79 -14.18
N GLN A 29 -10.89 -16.26 -12.97
CA GLN A 29 -9.87 -15.50 -12.26
C GLN A 29 -8.81 -16.40 -11.59
N GLU A 30 -9.13 -17.64 -11.23
CA GLU A 30 -8.15 -18.64 -10.74
C GLU A 30 -7.39 -19.35 -11.88
N GLY A 31 -7.90 -19.32 -13.12
CA GLY A 31 -7.29 -19.95 -14.29
C GLY A 31 -6.31 -19.04 -15.07
N ASP A 32 -6.47 -17.73 -14.96
CA ASP A 32 -5.56 -16.74 -15.52
C ASP A 32 -4.71 -16.14 -14.39
N ASN A 33 -3.70 -16.90 -13.95
CA ASN A 33 -2.51 -16.22 -13.44
C ASN A 33 -2.10 -15.22 -14.53
N PRO A 34 -1.85 -13.94 -14.20
CA PRO A 34 -1.21 -13.02 -15.13
C PRO A 34 -0.03 -13.75 -15.77
N PRO A 35 0.22 -13.59 -17.08
CA PRO A 35 1.36 -14.23 -17.72
C PRO A 35 2.58 -14.01 -16.84
N ALA A 36 3.34 -15.10 -16.63
CA ALA A 36 4.56 -15.04 -15.84
C ALA A 36 5.36 -13.83 -16.33
N ALA A 37 5.60 -12.91 -15.40
CA ALA A 37 6.16 -11.62 -15.69
C ALA A 37 7.51 -11.87 -16.42
N GLU A 38 7.69 -11.32 -17.63
CA GLU A 38 8.94 -11.43 -18.40
C GLU A 38 9.63 -10.06 -18.48
N PRO A 39 10.95 -9.99 -18.19
CA PRO A 39 11.68 -8.72 -18.25
C PRO A 39 11.75 -8.21 -19.68
N ALA A 40 11.36 -6.95 -19.93
CA ALA A 40 11.71 -6.31 -21.18
C ALA A 40 13.22 -6.05 -21.18
N LYS A 41 13.85 -6.31 -22.32
CA LYS A 41 15.28 -6.03 -22.50
C LYS A 41 15.47 -4.53 -22.71
N GLN A 42 16.38 -3.95 -21.92
CA GLN A 42 17.05 -2.65 -22.02
C GLN A 42 16.48 -1.55 -21.13
N GLY A 43 17.27 -1.05 -20.18
CA GLY A 43 16.86 0.13 -19.43
C GLY A 43 17.81 0.73 -18.38
N ASP A 44 19.14 0.63 -18.48
CA ASP A 44 20.04 1.49 -17.66
C ASP A 44 21.49 1.63 -18.18
N ASP A 45 22.02 0.63 -18.92
CA ASP A 45 23.44 0.53 -19.30
C ASP A 45 24.05 1.79 -19.95
N SER A 46 23.25 2.64 -20.61
CA SER A 46 23.74 3.85 -21.30
C SER A 46 24.08 5.03 -20.38
N CYS A 47 23.40 5.18 -19.24
CA CYS A 47 23.63 6.34 -18.35
C CYS A 47 24.98 6.23 -17.63
N MET A 48 25.37 5.00 -17.36
CA MET A 48 26.51 4.61 -16.53
C MET A 48 27.86 4.86 -17.21
N GLU A 49 27.88 4.93 -18.54
CA GLU A 49 29.09 5.26 -19.30
C GLU A 49 29.67 6.63 -18.91
N CYS A 50 28.81 7.59 -18.54
CA CYS A 50 29.20 8.93 -18.12
C CYS A 50 28.94 9.22 -16.63
N HIS A 51 27.93 8.59 -16.01
CA HIS A 51 27.51 8.85 -14.61
C HIS A 51 27.96 7.75 -13.61
N SER A 52 29.15 7.18 -13.81
CA SER A 52 29.67 6.04 -13.04
C SER A 52 29.80 6.29 -11.52
N GLU A 53 30.05 7.53 -11.10
CA GLU A 53 30.11 7.88 -9.67
C GLU A 53 28.76 7.73 -8.96
N PHE A 54 27.66 8.04 -9.66
CA PHE A 54 26.30 7.90 -9.10
C PHE A 54 25.81 6.46 -9.18
N GLN A 55 26.15 5.75 -10.24
CA GLN A 55 25.81 4.34 -10.42
C GLN A 55 26.25 3.49 -9.22
N THR A 56 27.50 3.63 -8.78
CA THR A 56 28.02 2.81 -7.68
C THR A 56 27.23 3.05 -6.39
N LYS A 57 26.82 4.29 -6.13
CA LYS A 57 25.97 4.60 -4.96
C LYS A 57 24.57 4.01 -5.12
N TRP A 58 24.00 4.11 -6.31
CA TRP A 58 22.64 3.63 -6.61
C TRP A 58 22.52 2.12 -6.51
N MET A 59 23.40 1.38 -7.18
CA MET A 59 23.38 -0.09 -7.19
C MET A 59 23.68 -0.68 -5.81
N ASN A 60 24.36 0.07 -4.94
CA ASN A 60 24.61 -0.33 -3.56
C ASN A 60 23.50 0.13 -2.59
N GLY A 61 22.58 0.98 -3.04
CA GLY A 61 21.45 1.47 -2.26
C GLY A 61 20.22 0.56 -2.36
N PRO A 62 19.23 0.75 -1.47
CA PRO A 62 18.02 -0.06 -1.44
C PRO A 62 17.16 0.08 -2.71
N HIS A 63 17.15 1.24 -3.37
CA HIS A 63 16.39 1.43 -4.62
C HIS A 63 16.98 0.64 -5.79
N GLY A 64 18.30 0.73 -6.01
CA GLY A 64 18.96 -0.04 -7.08
C GLY A 64 18.95 -1.56 -6.84
N GLN A 65 18.73 -2.00 -5.60
CA GLN A 65 18.60 -3.41 -5.25
C GLN A 65 17.15 -3.90 -5.12
N SER A 66 16.16 -3.03 -5.35
CA SER A 66 14.77 -3.36 -5.03
C SER A 66 14.30 -4.63 -5.76
N GLY A 67 14.55 -4.74 -7.06
CA GLY A 67 14.17 -5.91 -7.87
C GLY A 67 15.18 -7.05 -7.88
N THR A 68 16.37 -6.87 -7.32
CA THR A 68 17.50 -7.81 -7.49
C THR A 68 18.04 -8.39 -6.19
N SER A 69 17.59 -7.89 -5.03
CA SER A 69 18.01 -8.43 -3.74
C SER A 69 17.56 -9.89 -3.57
N SER A 70 18.41 -10.71 -2.94
CA SER A 70 18.10 -12.12 -2.70
C SER A 70 16.84 -12.30 -1.85
N ALA A 71 16.64 -11.45 -0.84
CA ALA A 71 15.46 -11.46 0.01
C ALA A 71 14.18 -11.25 -0.82
N PHE A 72 14.15 -10.23 -1.68
CA PHE A 72 13.02 -9.99 -2.58
C PHE A 72 12.78 -11.16 -3.53
N LEU A 73 13.83 -11.63 -4.23
CA LEU A 73 13.69 -12.70 -5.22
C LEU A 73 13.15 -14.00 -4.61
N MET A 74 13.58 -14.33 -3.38
CA MET A 74 13.08 -15.49 -2.64
C MET A 74 11.60 -15.33 -2.28
N ASP A 75 11.22 -14.19 -1.69
CA ASP A 75 9.84 -13.93 -1.28
C ASP A 75 8.89 -13.80 -2.48
N TRP A 76 9.36 -13.22 -3.59
CA TRP A 76 8.60 -13.06 -4.83
C TRP A 76 8.34 -14.42 -5.49
N GLU A 77 9.36 -15.29 -5.58
CA GLU A 77 9.22 -16.67 -6.07
C GLU A 77 8.28 -17.48 -5.17
N GLN A 78 8.45 -17.39 -3.84
CA GLN A 78 7.60 -18.10 -2.88
C GLN A 78 6.12 -17.73 -3.01
N GLN A 79 5.83 -16.48 -3.36
CA GLN A 79 4.47 -15.98 -3.57
C GLN A 79 3.93 -16.21 -4.99
N GLY A 80 4.67 -16.90 -5.86
CA GLY A 80 4.24 -17.21 -7.22
C GLY A 80 4.39 -16.06 -8.21
N LYS A 81 5.35 -15.16 -7.96
CA LYS A 81 5.70 -14.00 -8.81
C LYS A 81 4.53 -13.06 -9.13
N PRO A 82 3.78 -12.58 -8.13
CA PRO A 82 2.68 -11.67 -8.39
C PRO A 82 3.20 -10.37 -9.01
N GLY A 83 2.54 -9.91 -10.09
CA GLY A 83 2.88 -8.64 -10.75
C GLY A 83 2.71 -7.42 -9.86
N ALA A 84 1.87 -7.50 -8.83
CA ALA A 84 1.70 -6.42 -7.84
C ALA A 84 3.00 -6.00 -7.15
N CYS A 85 3.97 -6.92 -6.98
CA CYS A 85 5.28 -6.60 -6.44
C CYS A 85 6.09 -5.67 -7.37
N LEU A 86 5.91 -5.82 -8.68
CA LEU A 86 6.67 -5.09 -9.69
C LEU A 86 6.23 -3.63 -9.83
N VAL A 87 5.14 -3.22 -9.18
CA VAL A 87 4.75 -1.80 -9.06
C VAL A 87 5.85 -0.97 -8.41
N CYS A 88 6.60 -1.56 -7.47
CA CYS A 88 7.71 -0.89 -6.76
C CYS A 88 9.08 -1.51 -7.06
N HIS A 89 9.11 -2.80 -7.43
CA HIS A 89 10.35 -3.57 -7.59
C HIS A 89 10.81 -3.69 -9.05
N ALA A 90 10.21 -2.92 -9.97
CA ALA A 90 10.65 -2.79 -11.34
C ALA A 90 10.39 -1.38 -11.86
N THR A 91 11.09 -0.99 -12.91
CA THR A 91 10.89 0.30 -13.59
C THR A 91 10.03 0.10 -14.83
N GLY A 92 9.04 0.97 -15.02
CA GLY A 92 8.16 0.93 -16.19
C GLY A 92 7.23 -0.28 -16.21
N PHE A 93 6.83 -0.81 -15.04
CA PHE A 93 5.91 -1.94 -14.96
C PHE A 93 4.50 -1.56 -15.46
N ASP A 94 4.02 -2.30 -16.45
CA ASP A 94 2.65 -2.21 -16.98
C ASP A 94 1.84 -3.42 -16.47
N PRO A 95 0.85 -3.20 -15.58
CA PRO A 95 0.03 -4.29 -15.05
C PRO A 95 -0.93 -4.90 -16.08
N ALA A 96 -1.22 -4.23 -17.20
CA ALA A 96 -2.10 -4.75 -18.24
C ALA A 96 -1.40 -5.83 -19.10
N THR A 97 -0.10 -5.66 -19.31
CA THR A 97 0.72 -6.59 -20.12
C THR A 97 1.64 -7.46 -19.28
N ALA A 98 1.80 -7.16 -17.98
CA ALA A 98 2.76 -7.78 -17.07
C ALA A 98 4.22 -7.68 -17.54
N THR A 99 4.56 -6.56 -18.18
CA THR A 99 5.92 -6.26 -18.67
C THR A 99 6.52 -5.07 -17.94
N TRP A 100 7.85 -4.97 -17.88
CA TRP A 100 8.57 -3.83 -17.31
C TRP A 100 9.86 -3.56 -18.07
N GLU A 101 10.38 -2.35 -17.99
CA GLU A 101 11.56 -1.89 -18.73
C GLU A 101 12.89 -2.34 -18.11
N ALA A 102 12.99 -2.32 -16.78
CA ALA A 102 14.20 -2.70 -16.05
C ALA A 102 13.89 -3.29 -14.67
N ASP A 103 14.72 -4.25 -14.24
CA ASP A 103 14.62 -4.83 -12.90
C ASP A 103 15.00 -3.78 -11.84
N GLY A 104 14.20 -3.69 -10.78
CA GLY A 104 14.39 -2.70 -9.72
C GLY A 104 14.07 -1.26 -10.14
N VAL A 105 14.32 -0.32 -9.24
CA VAL A 105 14.22 1.12 -9.57
C VAL A 105 15.48 1.51 -10.35
N SER A 106 15.32 1.98 -11.59
CA SER A 106 16.40 2.41 -12.48
C SER A 106 16.48 3.93 -12.58
N CYS A 107 17.47 4.44 -13.32
CA CYS A 107 17.67 5.88 -13.51
C CYS A 107 16.43 6.56 -14.11
N SER A 108 15.77 5.92 -15.08
CA SER A 108 14.59 6.46 -15.77
C SER A 108 13.34 6.53 -14.89
N ALA A 109 13.35 5.92 -13.70
CA ALA A 109 12.24 6.04 -12.76
C ALA A 109 12.04 7.48 -12.27
N CYS A 110 13.13 8.26 -12.15
CA CYS A 110 13.08 9.66 -11.73
C CYS A 110 13.61 10.63 -12.80
N HIS A 111 14.57 10.19 -13.63
CA HIS A 111 15.10 11.00 -14.72
C HIS A 111 14.23 10.88 -15.96
N VAL A 112 13.47 11.94 -16.25
CA VAL A 112 12.57 12.02 -17.39
C VAL A 112 13.23 12.78 -18.54
N ASP A 113 13.50 12.09 -19.64
CA ASP A 113 13.93 12.73 -20.88
C ASP A 113 12.71 13.36 -21.57
N ILE A 114 12.65 14.69 -21.50
CA ILE A 114 11.59 15.50 -22.13
C ILE A 114 11.93 15.90 -23.58
N GLY A 115 12.82 15.15 -24.24
CA GLY A 115 13.23 15.38 -25.63
C GLY A 115 14.44 16.32 -25.77
N GLY A 116 15.35 16.30 -24.80
CA GLY A 116 16.59 17.07 -24.82
C GLY A 116 17.72 16.37 -25.59
N ASP A 117 18.75 17.11 -25.99
CA ASP A 117 19.95 16.55 -26.63
C ASP A 117 21.00 16.21 -25.55
N HIS A 118 20.65 15.34 -24.59
CA HIS A 118 21.58 14.87 -23.56
C HIS A 118 22.74 14.08 -24.22
N PRO A 119 24.02 14.36 -23.89
CA PRO A 119 24.53 15.08 -22.71
C PRO A 119 24.73 16.59 -22.86
N LYS A 120 24.35 17.22 -23.98
CA LYS A 120 24.49 18.67 -24.17
C LYS A 120 23.50 19.47 -23.33
N THR A 121 22.40 18.85 -22.94
CA THR A 121 21.40 19.41 -22.02
C THR A 121 21.22 18.52 -20.80
N THR A 122 20.81 19.12 -19.69
CA THR A 122 20.45 18.38 -18.46
C THR A 122 19.15 17.62 -18.68
N ILE A 123 19.09 16.39 -18.16
CA ILE A 123 17.84 15.65 -18.04
C ILE A 123 17.06 16.23 -16.85
N THR A 124 15.73 16.25 -16.96
CA THR A 124 14.87 16.69 -15.86
C THR A 124 14.70 15.55 -14.87
N THR A 125 14.71 15.87 -13.58
CA THR A 125 14.41 14.91 -12.51
C THR A 125 13.08 15.27 -11.90
N ASP A 126 12.19 14.29 -11.77
CA ASP A 126 11.04 14.40 -10.87
C ASP A 126 11.50 13.95 -9.48
N ASP A 127 11.49 14.89 -8.53
CA ASP A 127 11.85 14.65 -7.13
C ASP A 127 10.69 14.93 -6.17
N SER A 128 9.48 15.03 -6.73
CA SER A 128 8.26 15.31 -5.97
C SER A 128 7.94 14.21 -4.96
N PRO A 129 7.17 14.51 -3.90
CA PRO A 129 6.76 13.49 -2.94
C PRO A 129 5.82 12.51 -3.62
N ASP A 130 5.02 12.96 -4.60
CA ASP A 130 4.09 12.14 -5.36
C ASP A 130 4.79 11.00 -6.13
N LEU A 131 5.96 11.26 -6.74
CA LEU A 131 6.75 10.21 -7.37
C LEU A 131 7.16 9.14 -6.34
N CYS A 132 7.70 9.59 -5.21
CA CYS A 132 8.13 8.72 -4.12
C CYS A 132 6.95 7.90 -3.57
N GLY A 133 5.80 8.57 -3.43
CA GLY A 133 4.54 8.02 -2.95
C GLY A 133 3.99 6.91 -3.83
N ARG A 134 4.36 6.80 -5.12
CA ARG A 134 3.92 5.66 -5.95
C ARG A 134 4.31 4.31 -5.36
N CYS A 135 5.41 4.27 -4.61
CA CYS A 135 5.86 3.10 -3.87
C CYS A 135 5.66 3.27 -2.36
N HIS A 136 5.89 4.48 -1.85
CA HIS A 136 5.89 4.80 -0.42
C HIS A 136 4.55 5.39 0.10
N SER A 137 3.41 5.11 -0.55
CA SER A 137 2.09 5.63 -0.13
C SER A 137 1.32 4.76 0.86
N ASP A 138 1.73 3.50 1.07
CA ASP A 138 1.05 2.62 2.02
C ASP A 138 1.23 3.16 3.46
N THR A 139 0.23 2.94 4.31
CA THR A 139 0.32 3.30 5.75
C THR A 139 1.53 2.69 6.45
N ARG A 140 2.03 1.53 5.99
CA ARG A 140 3.25 0.90 6.48
C ARG A 140 4.51 1.70 6.14
N PHE A 141 4.45 2.50 5.08
CA PHE A 141 5.49 3.45 4.70
C PHE A 141 5.29 4.85 5.33
N GLY A 142 4.36 5.00 6.27
CA GLY A 142 4.23 6.24 7.03
C GLY A 142 3.77 7.46 6.23
N TRP A 143 3.15 7.25 5.07
CA TRP A 143 2.73 8.35 4.18
C TRP A 143 1.81 9.36 4.87
N GLY A 144 0.86 8.88 5.68
CA GLY A 144 -0.03 9.76 6.44
C GLY A 144 0.69 10.59 7.50
N GLU A 145 1.80 10.08 8.05
CA GLU A 145 2.63 10.83 9.01
C GLU A 145 3.40 11.94 8.29
N TRP A 146 3.92 11.64 7.11
CA TRP A 146 4.56 12.62 6.24
C TRP A 146 3.60 13.74 5.83
N GLU A 147 2.43 13.41 5.25
CA GLU A 147 1.41 14.39 4.84
C GLU A 147 0.91 15.24 6.02
N GLY A 148 0.80 14.65 7.21
CA GLY A 148 0.43 15.36 8.43
C GLY A 148 1.54 16.23 9.01
N SER A 149 2.78 16.11 8.53
CA SER A 149 3.93 16.80 9.09
C SER A 149 3.97 18.28 8.73
N THR A 150 4.64 19.07 9.58
CA THR A 150 4.90 20.49 9.23
C THR A 150 5.90 20.64 8.08
N HIS A 151 6.73 19.63 7.83
CA HIS A 151 7.68 19.63 6.70
C HIS A 151 6.91 19.54 5.37
N TYR A 152 5.95 18.63 5.27
CA TYR A 152 5.04 18.53 4.13
C TYR A 152 4.22 19.80 3.93
N ALA A 153 3.63 20.35 5.01
CA ALA A 153 2.86 21.59 4.94
C ALA A 153 3.67 22.82 4.45
N ARG A 154 5.01 22.74 4.49
CA ARG A 154 5.92 23.76 3.96
C ARG A 154 6.46 23.45 2.56
N GLY A 155 5.96 22.41 1.91
CA GLY A 155 6.37 22.01 0.57
C GLY A 155 7.81 21.49 0.52
N MET A 156 8.24 20.76 1.55
CA MET A 156 9.55 20.12 1.52
C MET A 156 9.51 18.81 0.76
N GLU A 157 10.59 18.53 0.04
CA GLU A 157 10.75 17.30 -0.75
C GLU A 157 11.47 16.22 0.04
N CYS A 158 11.23 14.94 -0.30
CA CYS A 158 11.91 13.78 0.28
C CYS A 158 13.44 13.90 0.13
N THR A 159 13.86 14.40 -1.02
CA THR A 159 15.27 14.64 -1.38
C THR A 159 15.90 15.77 -0.58
N THR A 160 15.15 16.51 0.24
CA THR A 160 15.74 17.48 1.18
C THR A 160 16.60 16.76 2.21
N CYS A 161 16.07 15.66 2.75
CA CYS A 161 16.66 14.86 3.82
C CYS A 161 17.41 13.63 3.28
N HIS A 162 16.89 13.01 2.22
CA HIS A 162 17.48 11.82 1.61
C HIS A 162 18.35 12.17 0.41
N ASP A 163 19.45 11.46 0.24
CA ASP A 163 20.23 11.48 -0.99
C ASP A 163 19.52 10.61 -2.04
N ALA A 164 19.15 11.22 -3.17
CA ALA A 164 18.39 10.55 -4.21
C ALA A 164 19.16 9.42 -4.90
N HIS A 165 20.50 9.36 -4.81
CA HIS A 165 21.30 8.34 -5.46
C HIS A 165 21.69 7.20 -4.52
N SER A 166 21.80 7.40 -3.21
CA SER A 166 22.01 6.29 -2.27
C SER A 166 20.74 5.84 -1.56
N ALA A 167 19.65 6.62 -1.66
CA ALA A 167 18.44 6.48 -0.86
C ALA A 167 18.69 6.46 0.66
N SER A 168 19.85 6.98 1.09
CA SER A 168 20.21 7.12 2.50
C SER A 168 19.93 8.55 2.98
N LEU A 169 19.91 8.76 4.30
CA LEU A 169 19.92 10.13 4.84
C LEU A 169 21.19 10.87 4.41
N LYS A 170 21.05 12.17 4.14
CA LYS A 170 22.21 13.05 3.95
C LYS A 170 22.94 13.24 5.28
N PHE A 171 24.24 13.47 5.21
CA PHE A 171 25.10 13.79 6.36
C PHE A 171 25.25 12.67 7.42
N THR A 172 24.91 11.41 7.12
CA THR A 172 25.06 10.28 8.07
C THR A 172 26.32 9.43 7.85
N VAL A 173 27.16 9.78 6.87
CA VAL A 173 28.45 9.11 6.63
C VAL A 173 29.58 10.11 6.82
N ALA A 174 30.51 9.79 7.71
CA ALA A 174 31.75 10.54 7.91
C ALA A 174 32.59 10.57 6.63
N ARG A 175 33.49 11.55 6.51
CA ARG A 175 34.48 11.59 5.41
C ARG A 175 35.39 10.37 5.33
N ASP A 176 35.55 9.64 6.43
CA ASP A 176 36.37 8.42 6.51
C ASP A 176 35.57 7.13 6.21
N GLY A 177 34.30 7.25 5.84
CA GLY A 177 33.43 6.11 5.51
C GLY A 177 32.79 5.42 6.71
N SER A 178 33.02 5.90 7.95
CA SER A 178 32.26 5.43 9.10
C SER A 178 30.84 6.01 9.08
N GLY A 179 29.83 5.14 9.19
CA GLY A 179 28.44 5.57 9.36
C GLY A 179 28.21 6.08 10.78
N PHE A 180 27.52 7.21 10.91
CA PHE A 180 26.98 7.66 12.19
C PHE A 180 25.51 7.24 12.28
N GLN A 181 25.12 6.63 13.39
CA GLN A 181 23.70 6.41 13.71
C GLN A 181 23.00 7.67 14.23
N ASP A 182 23.57 8.85 13.97
CA ASP A 182 23.02 10.13 14.40
C ASP A 182 22.86 11.06 13.20
N ALA A 183 21.61 11.34 12.84
CA ALA A 183 21.26 12.27 11.77
C ALA A 183 21.02 13.70 12.30
N SER A 184 21.35 14.01 13.56
CA SER A 184 21.08 15.34 14.15
C SER A 184 21.65 16.50 13.33
N GLN A 185 22.80 16.32 12.66
CA GLN A 185 23.38 17.38 11.80
C GLN A 185 22.48 17.77 10.63
N LEU A 186 21.68 16.84 10.10
CA LEU A 186 20.68 17.15 9.08
C LEU A 186 19.61 18.09 9.66
N CYS A 187 19.08 17.78 10.84
CA CYS A 187 18.08 18.60 11.52
C CYS A 187 18.63 20.00 11.84
N ILE A 188 19.86 20.06 12.34
CA ILE A 188 20.55 21.30 12.75
C ILE A 188 20.78 22.24 11.58
N SER A 189 20.90 21.73 10.35
CA SER A 189 21.08 22.56 9.14
C SER A 189 19.97 23.61 8.97
N CYS A 190 18.75 23.33 9.46
CA CYS A 190 17.64 24.27 9.49
C CYS A 190 17.24 24.67 10.93
N HIS A 191 17.25 23.73 11.88
CA HIS A 191 16.83 23.96 13.28
C HIS A 191 17.97 24.45 14.19
N ARG A 192 18.76 25.42 13.70
CA ARG A 192 19.96 25.93 14.39
C ARG A 192 19.64 26.47 15.77
N GLU A 193 18.58 27.26 15.92
CA GLU A 193 18.21 27.85 17.20
C GLU A 193 17.81 26.79 18.23
N ALA A 194 16.96 25.83 17.85
CA ALA A 194 16.58 24.71 18.72
C ALA A 194 17.79 23.86 19.14
N SER A 195 18.83 23.79 18.29
CA SER A 195 20.04 23.04 18.59
C SER A 195 21.00 23.74 19.56
N MET A 196 20.86 25.05 19.80
CA MET A 196 21.82 25.78 20.64
C MET A 196 21.74 25.35 22.12
N ASP A 197 20.53 25.07 22.60
CA ASP A 197 20.31 24.73 24.01
C ASP A 197 20.36 23.21 24.27
N PHE A 198 20.09 22.39 23.24
CA PHE A 198 20.03 20.93 23.36
C PHE A 198 21.30 20.29 23.96
N PRO A 199 22.54 20.72 23.61
CA PRO A 199 23.78 20.19 24.19
C PRO A 199 23.90 20.33 25.71
N TYR A 200 23.17 21.27 26.32
CA TYR A 200 23.20 21.48 27.77
C TYR A 200 22.17 20.64 28.52
N THR A 201 21.29 19.92 27.82
CA THR A 201 20.25 19.09 28.41
C THR A 201 20.81 17.78 28.98
N LYS A 202 20.05 17.16 29.90
CA LYS A 202 20.39 15.83 30.42
C LYS A 202 20.30 14.75 29.34
N HIS A 203 19.32 14.83 28.45
CA HIS A 203 19.20 13.89 27.33
C HIS A 203 20.48 13.85 26.48
N HIS A 204 21.01 15.02 26.08
CA HIS A 204 22.26 15.05 25.33
C HIS A 204 23.45 14.51 26.11
N GLN A 205 23.55 14.82 27.42
CA GLN A 205 24.62 14.30 28.28
C GLN A 205 24.60 12.76 28.39
N GLU A 206 23.43 12.15 28.27
CA GLU A 206 23.22 10.70 28.24
C GLU A 206 23.27 10.10 26.81
N GLY A 207 23.70 10.88 25.81
CA GLY A 207 23.89 10.40 24.43
C GLY A 207 22.62 10.35 23.57
N VAL A 208 21.53 10.96 24.02
CA VAL A 208 20.29 11.08 23.23
C VAL A 208 20.45 12.21 22.21
N SER A 209 20.04 11.94 20.98
CA SER A 209 20.10 12.84 19.82
C SER A 209 18.69 13.25 19.35
N CYS A 210 18.62 14.15 18.36
CA CYS A 210 17.35 14.67 17.86
C CYS A 210 16.42 13.55 17.37
N ILE A 211 16.99 12.56 16.68
CA ILE A 211 16.21 11.48 16.06
C ILE A 211 15.67 10.46 17.06
N ASN A 212 16.26 10.34 18.26
CA ASN A 212 15.76 9.40 19.26
C ASN A 212 14.34 9.72 19.74
N CYS A 213 13.93 10.99 19.65
CA CYS A 213 12.57 11.42 19.99
C CYS A 213 11.77 11.84 18.76
N HIS A 214 12.38 12.46 17.76
CA HIS A 214 11.64 13.00 16.62
C HIS A 214 11.46 12.03 15.47
N VAL A 215 12.21 10.92 15.40
CA VAL A 215 12.12 9.95 14.30
C VAL A 215 12.06 8.55 14.91
N ASP A 216 10.85 8.05 15.14
CA ASP A 216 10.62 6.74 15.72
C ASP A 216 11.11 5.62 14.78
N HIS A 217 11.46 4.47 15.34
CA HIS A 217 11.93 3.23 14.69
C HIS A 217 13.42 3.10 14.36
N LEU A 218 14.25 4.15 14.34
CA LEU A 218 15.70 3.97 14.06
C LEU A 218 16.48 3.11 15.08
N GLN A 219 15.86 2.78 16.23
CA GLN A 219 16.46 2.00 17.30
C GLN A 219 16.05 0.51 17.31
N GLN A 220 15.15 0.05 16.44
CA GLN A 220 14.68 -1.34 16.47
C GLN A 220 15.59 -2.26 15.62
N ALA A 221 15.97 -3.41 16.18
CA ALA A 221 16.96 -4.32 15.57
C ALA A 221 16.40 -5.20 14.44
N GLU A 222 15.07 -5.31 14.30
CA GLU A 222 14.39 -6.06 13.26
C GLU A 222 13.28 -5.20 12.64
N TYR A 223 13.43 -4.89 11.35
CA TYR A 223 12.45 -4.13 10.59
C TYR A 223 11.60 -5.09 9.76
N PRO A 224 10.27 -5.09 9.92
CA PRO A 224 9.40 -5.78 8.99
C PRO A 224 9.62 -5.22 7.57
N PRO A 225 9.60 -6.06 6.52
CA PRO A 225 9.62 -5.58 5.14
C PRO A 225 8.52 -4.54 4.90
N HIS A 226 8.79 -3.57 4.04
CA HIS A 226 7.86 -2.49 3.71
C HIS A 226 7.47 -1.59 4.89
N THR A 227 8.42 -1.30 5.79
CA THR A 227 8.25 -0.31 6.86
C THR A 227 9.32 0.76 6.77
N VAL A 228 8.97 1.98 7.21
CA VAL A 228 9.92 3.09 7.35
C VAL A 228 9.77 3.75 8.72
N PRO A 229 10.76 4.55 9.15
CA PRO A 229 10.63 5.38 10.35
C PRO A 229 9.42 6.32 10.33
N ASP A 230 9.00 6.79 11.49
CA ASP A 230 7.92 7.80 11.56
C ASP A 230 8.38 9.11 10.91
N HIS A 231 7.60 9.60 9.95
CA HIS A 231 7.85 10.85 9.22
C HIS A 231 6.98 12.02 9.71
N SER A 232 6.36 11.91 10.88
CA SER A 232 5.69 13.04 11.55
C SER A 232 6.69 14.09 12.05
N PHE A 233 7.94 13.66 12.30
CA PHE A 233 9.01 14.42 12.95
C PHE A 233 8.64 14.94 14.35
N SER A 234 7.60 14.39 14.96
CA SER A 234 7.05 14.85 16.23
C SER A 234 7.52 13.96 17.38
N ALA A 235 7.96 14.58 18.47
CA ALA A 235 8.25 13.85 19.70
C ALA A 235 6.93 13.39 20.32
N SER A 236 6.65 12.10 20.23
CA SER A 236 5.46 11.48 20.82
C SER A 236 5.79 10.78 22.13
N VAL A 237 4.77 10.57 22.97
CA VAL A 237 4.88 9.77 24.21
C VAL A 237 5.50 8.40 23.96
N LYS A 238 5.18 7.78 22.81
CA LYS A 238 5.72 6.48 22.40
C LYS A 238 7.24 6.52 22.36
N THR A 239 7.82 7.57 21.77
CA THR A 239 9.28 7.73 21.69
C THR A 239 9.92 7.91 23.07
N CYS A 240 9.26 8.62 23.99
CA CYS A 240 9.76 8.77 25.36
C CYS A 240 9.75 7.42 26.11
N ASN A 241 8.70 6.64 25.93
CA ASN A 241 8.53 5.33 26.57
C ASN A 241 9.54 4.28 26.09
N THR A 242 10.29 4.51 25.01
CA THR A 242 11.40 3.63 24.61
C THR A 242 12.49 3.54 25.67
N CYS A 243 12.70 4.60 26.45
CA CYS A 243 13.64 4.63 27.58
C CYS A 243 12.92 4.82 28.93
N HIS A 244 11.77 5.49 28.93
CA HIS A 244 10.98 5.80 30.13
C HIS A 244 9.76 4.88 30.24
N ALA A 245 10.01 3.56 30.26
CA ALA A 245 9.04 2.48 30.06
C ALA A 245 7.68 2.62 30.78
N GLU A 246 7.58 3.37 31.89
CA GLU A 246 6.33 3.59 32.63
C GLU A 246 6.23 5.00 33.27
N GLN A 247 7.17 5.90 32.98
CA GLN A 247 7.31 7.16 33.72
C GLN A 247 6.60 8.34 33.05
N MET A 248 6.40 8.27 31.73
CA MET A 248 5.81 9.37 30.98
C MET A 248 4.28 9.29 30.96
N HIS A 249 3.70 8.09 31.13
CA HIS A 249 2.29 7.88 31.51
C HIS A 249 2.13 6.60 32.35
N SER A 250 1.72 6.73 33.62
CA SER A 250 1.29 5.60 34.45
C SER A 250 -0.13 5.16 34.10
N SER A 251 -0.24 3.88 33.71
CA SER A 251 -1.39 3.00 33.49
C SER A 251 -2.78 3.60 33.19
N ALA A 252 -3.35 3.14 32.07
CA ALA A 252 -4.78 3.17 31.78
C ALA A 252 -5.64 2.50 32.89
N GLU A 253 -5.04 1.80 33.85
CA GLU A 253 -5.73 1.23 35.02
C GLU A 253 -6.03 2.27 36.12
N ALA A 254 -5.33 3.41 36.16
CA ALA A 254 -5.61 4.48 37.13
C ALA A 254 -6.86 5.32 36.81
N ALA A 255 -7.45 5.15 35.62
CA ALA A 255 -8.69 5.83 35.23
C ALA A 255 -9.98 5.10 35.68
N SER A 256 -9.87 3.94 36.36
CA SER A 256 -11.04 3.13 36.73
C SER A 256 -11.44 3.18 38.20
N THR A 257 -10.73 3.91 39.06
CA THR A 257 -11.08 4.02 40.48
C THR A 257 -10.86 5.43 41.02
N GLY A 258 -11.87 6.29 40.95
CA GLY A 258 -11.85 7.56 41.66
C GLY A 258 -12.88 8.56 41.14
N ASP A 259 -13.96 8.69 41.89
CA ASP A 259 -15.11 9.57 41.65
C ASP A 259 -14.76 10.95 41.10
N ALA A 260 -15.23 11.24 39.88
CA ALA A 260 -15.41 12.60 39.39
C ALA A 260 -16.85 12.76 38.89
N ALA A 261 -17.56 13.66 39.57
CA ALA A 261 -18.94 14.00 39.35
C ALA A 261 -19.23 14.41 37.90
N ALA A 262 -20.42 14.03 37.46
CA ALA A 262 -21.02 14.32 36.17
C ALA A 262 -20.86 15.78 35.73
N ALA A 263 -20.34 15.95 34.52
CA ALA A 263 -20.62 17.11 33.68
C ALA A 263 -21.07 16.59 32.31
N ASP A 264 -22.32 16.88 31.97
CA ASP A 264 -22.95 16.53 30.70
C ASP A 264 -22.18 17.14 29.52
N THR A 265 -21.61 16.28 28.68
CA THR A 265 -21.25 16.57 27.29
C THR A 265 -21.89 15.53 26.38
N PRO A 266 -22.40 15.94 25.20
CA PRO A 266 -23.23 15.09 24.37
C PRO A 266 -22.42 13.91 23.81
N VAL A 267 -22.98 12.73 24.00
CA VAL A 267 -22.48 11.44 23.51
C VAL A 267 -22.26 11.50 22.00
N ALA A 268 -21.01 11.57 21.58
CA ALA A 268 -20.62 11.09 20.25
C ALA A 268 -20.73 9.55 20.30
N ALA A 269 -21.48 8.99 19.36
CA ALA A 269 -21.71 7.56 19.23
C ALA A 269 -20.38 6.77 19.23
N PRO A 270 -20.35 5.54 19.79
CA PRO A 270 -19.13 4.75 19.84
C PRO A 270 -18.67 4.45 18.41
N MET A 271 -17.53 5.00 18.02
CA MET A 271 -16.82 4.51 16.86
C MET A 271 -16.35 3.10 17.21
N MET A 272 -16.91 2.15 16.48
CA MET A 272 -16.60 0.74 16.55
C MET A 272 -15.10 0.57 16.28
N GLU A 273 -14.38 0.18 17.33
CA GLU A 273 -12.97 -0.20 17.28
C GLU A 273 -12.85 -1.34 16.28
N THR A 274 -12.39 -0.99 15.07
CA THR A 274 -12.18 -1.98 14.02
C THR A 274 -10.85 -2.62 14.35
N ALA A 275 -10.91 -3.78 15.00
CA ALA A 275 -9.75 -4.61 15.26
C ALA A 275 -8.92 -4.71 13.97
N ALA A 276 -7.62 -4.40 14.08
CA ALA A 276 -6.68 -4.55 12.98
C ALA A 276 -6.88 -5.93 12.34
N THR A 277 -7.28 -5.92 11.07
CA THR A 277 -7.47 -7.15 10.31
C THR A 277 -6.14 -7.88 10.21
N PRO A 278 -6.08 -9.20 10.45
CA PRO A 278 -4.90 -9.96 10.09
C PRO A 278 -4.67 -9.85 8.59
N VAL A 279 -3.41 -10.03 8.19
CA VAL A 279 -2.94 -10.20 6.79
C VAL A 279 -4.05 -10.77 5.91
N PRO A 280 -4.41 -10.13 4.78
CA PRO A 280 -5.53 -10.56 3.97
C PRO A 280 -5.30 -12.02 3.54
N THR A 281 -6.09 -12.92 4.11
CA THR A 281 -6.15 -14.30 3.65
C THR A 281 -6.97 -14.32 2.36
N PRO A 282 -6.63 -15.20 1.41
CA PRO A 282 -7.38 -15.31 0.16
C PRO A 282 -8.85 -15.60 0.47
N VAL A 283 -9.74 -14.69 0.07
CA VAL A 283 -11.18 -14.84 0.24
C VAL A 283 -11.67 -15.98 -0.64
N SER A 284 -12.28 -17.01 -0.04
CA SER A 284 -12.72 -18.17 -0.82
C SER A 284 -13.89 -17.76 -1.74
N PRO A 285 -13.83 -18.10 -3.05
CA PRO A 285 -14.93 -17.84 -4.00
C PRO A 285 -16.29 -18.39 -3.58
N MET A 286 -16.28 -19.41 -2.71
CA MET A 286 -17.46 -20.08 -2.18
C MET A 286 -18.40 -19.15 -1.40
N GLY A 287 -17.86 -18.15 -0.69
CA GLY A 287 -18.68 -17.20 0.08
C GLY A 287 -19.55 -16.31 -0.82
N TYR A 288 -18.95 -15.77 -1.89
CA TYR A 288 -19.64 -14.92 -2.86
C TYR A 288 -20.64 -15.73 -3.71
N ALA A 289 -20.28 -16.95 -4.10
CA ALA A 289 -21.19 -17.87 -4.77
C ALA A 289 -22.44 -18.19 -3.94
N GLY A 290 -22.28 -18.35 -2.62
CA GLY A 290 -23.40 -18.56 -1.70
C GLY A 290 -24.36 -17.37 -1.67
N LEU A 291 -23.83 -16.15 -1.57
CA LEU A 291 -24.64 -14.92 -1.58
C LEU A 291 -25.34 -14.70 -2.93
N ALA A 292 -24.65 -14.92 -4.04
CA ALA A 292 -25.23 -14.83 -5.38
C ALA A 292 -26.34 -15.85 -5.61
N GLY A 293 -26.17 -17.09 -5.11
CA GLY A 293 -27.21 -18.11 -5.14
C GLY A 293 -28.47 -17.72 -4.35
N LEU A 294 -28.32 -17.10 -3.19
CA LEU A 294 -29.45 -16.59 -2.39
C LEU A 294 -30.20 -15.46 -3.09
N LEU A 295 -29.48 -14.54 -3.74
CA LEU A 295 -30.08 -13.48 -4.55
C LEU A 295 -30.81 -14.04 -5.78
N GLY A 296 -30.24 -15.04 -6.45
CA GLY A 296 -30.88 -15.75 -7.56
C GLY A 296 -32.18 -16.44 -7.13
N LEU A 297 -32.20 -17.03 -5.93
CA LEU A 297 -33.40 -17.66 -5.35
C LEU A 297 -34.50 -16.64 -5.08
N ALA A 298 -34.15 -15.50 -4.47
CA ALA A 298 -35.09 -14.40 -4.23
C ALA A 298 -35.66 -13.83 -5.54
N GLY A 299 -34.81 -13.60 -6.54
CA GLY A 299 -35.22 -13.14 -7.86
C GLY A 299 -36.16 -14.11 -8.57
N GLY A 300 -35.86 -15.41 -8.52
CA GLY A 300 -36.68 -16.47 -9.11
C GLY A 300 -38.10 -16.55 -8.50
N ILE A 301 -38.23 -16.38 -7.18
CA ILE A 301 -39.54 -16.35 -6.51
C ILE A 301 -40.37 -15.14 -6.95
N VAL A 302 -39.74 -13.96 -7.06
CA VAL A 302 -40.42 -12.71 -7.44
C VAL A 302 -40.84 -12.72 -8.91
N LEU A 303 -40.02 -13.29 -9.81
CA LEU A 303 -40.28 -13.29 -11.26
C LEU A 303 -41.19 -14.43 -11.72
N ALA A 304 -41.32 -15.51 -10.94
CA ALA A 304 -42.13 -16.67 -11.30
C ALA A 304 -43.59 -16.35 -11.69
N PRO A 305 -44.34 -15.47 -11.00
CA PRO A 305 -45.71 -15.13 -11.38
C PRO A 305 -45.80 -14.41 -12.73
N TRP A 306 -44.81 -13.58 -13.06
CA TRP A 306 -44.76 -12.82 -14.30
C TRP A 306 -44.37 -13.71 -15.49
N LEU A 307 -43.39 -14.59 -15.31
CA LEU A 307 -43.03 -15.64 -16.27
C LEU A 307 -44.19 -16.61 -16.53
N GLU A 308 -44.95 -16.97 -15.48
CA GLU A 308 -46.14 -17.81 -15.61
C GLU A 308 -47.23 -17.13 -16.47
N LYS A 309 -47.40 -15.81 -16.30
CA LYS A 309 -48.35 -15.01 -17.09
C LYS A 309 -47.90 -14.89 -18.55
N PHE A 310 -46.61 -14.69 -18.79
CA PHE A 310 -46.03 -14.60 -20.13
C PHE A 310 -46.12 -15.94 -20.88
N TYR A 311 -45.71 -17.05 -20.24
CA TYR A 311 -45.81 -18.38 -20.82
C TYR A 311 -47.25 -18.74 -21.20
N ARG A 312 -48.21 -18.45 -20.32
CA ARG A 312 -49.64 -18.65 -20.63
C ARG A 312 -50.12 -17.80 -21.80
N ARG A 313 -49.60 -16.58 -21.96
CA ARG A 313 -49.95 -15.71 -23.08
C ARG A 313 -49.48 -16.32 -24.40
N GLU A 314 -48.24 -16.80 -24.46
CA GLU A 314 -47.69 -17.29 -25.73
C GLU A 314 -48.18 -18.70 -26.10
N VAL A 315 -48.44 -19.57 -25.12
CA VAL A 315 -49.12 -20.85 -25.39
C VAL A 315 -50.57 -20.64 -25.85
N LYS A 316 -51.26 -19.64 -25.30
CA LYS A 316 -52.63 -19.31 -25.73
C LYS A 316 -52.68 -18.68 -27.14
N HIS A 317 -51.69 -17.87 -27.50
CA HIS A 317 -51.54 -17.35 -28.87
C HIS A 317 -51.30 -18.48 -29.87
N ARG A 318 -50.46 -19.47 -29.53
CA ARG A 318 -50.22 -20.62 -30.42
C ARG A 318 -51.45 -21.49 -30.67
N HIS A 319 -52.32 -21.67 -29.67
CA HIS A 319 -53.57 -22.41 -29.86
C HIS A 319 -54.60 -21.64 -30.69
N THR A 320 -54.59 -20.31 -30.66
CA THR A 320 -55.51 -19.50 -31.48
C THR A 320 -55.08 -19.46 -32.95
N GLU A 321 -53.77 -19.52 -33.24
CA GLU A 321 -53.25 -19.64 -34.62
C GLU A 321 -53.48 -21.02 -35.25
N GLU A 322 -53.60 -22.09 -34.45
CA GLU A 322 -53.92 -23.44 -34.92
C GLU A 322 -55.43 -23.62 -35.18
N ASP A 323 -56.30 -22.98 -34.38
CA ASP A 323 -57.78 -23.03 -34.57
C ASP A 323 -58.28 -22.11 -35.71
N GLU A 324 -57.53 -21.09 -36.11
CA GLU A 324 -57.86 -20.21 -37.25
C GLU A 324 -57.41 -20.76 -38.62
N ASN A 325 -56.62 -21.85 -38.65
CA ASN A 325 -56.09 -22.49 -39.86
C ASN A 325 -56.62 -23.92 -40.11
N GLY A 326 -57.67 -24.35 -39.41
CA GLY A 326 -58.39 -25.62 -39.63
C GLY A 326 -59.79 -25.41 -40.19
#